data_AF-A0A920SYB0-F1
#
_entry.id   AF-A0A920SYB0-F1
#
_cell.length_a   1.000
_cell.length_b   1.000
_cell.length_c   1.000
_cell.angle_alpha   90.00
_cell.angle_beta   90.00
_cell.angle_gamma   90.00
#
_symmetry.space_group_name_H-M   'P 1'
#
loop_
_entity.id
_entity.type
_entity.pdbx_description
1 polymer ?
#
loop_
_entity_poly.entity_id
_entity_poly.type
_entity_poly.pdbx_seq_one_letter_code
_entity_poly.pdbx_strand_id
1 'polypeptide(L)'
;MEVESFDNVEVAKVLNESFVSIKMDREQYPDIDEIYMTGLQLISGHGGWPMSNFLLPNGKPFFAATYFPRQNFFKLLFSDF
;
A
#
# COMPACT_ATOMS: atom_id res chain seq x y z
N MET A 1 9.46 -9.22 -6.21
CA MET A 1 9.04 -7.80 -6.20
C MET A 1 8.51 -7.39 -4.84
N GLU A 2 7.48 -8.02 -4.26
CA GLU A 2 7.06 -7.72 -2.87
C GLU A 2 8.14 -8.02 -1.80
N VAL A 3 8.93 -9.06 -2.04
CA VAL A 3 10.01 -9.57 -1.17
C VAL A 3 11.05 -8.49 -0.81
N GLU A 4 11.24 -7.45 -1.62
CA GLU A 4 12.26 -6.44 -1.29
C GLU A 4 11.80 -5.40 -0.26
N SER A 5 10.56 -4.93 -0.34
CA SER A 5 10.14 -3.80 0.50
C SER A 5 9.56 -4.25 1.84
N PHE A 6 8.73 -5.29 1.86
CA PHE A 6 8.03 -5.71 3.08
C PHE A 6 8.82 -6.68 3.97
N ASP A 7 9.86 -7.33 3.46
CA ASP A 7 10.76 -8.18 4.29
C ASP A 7 11.86 -7.37 4.99
N ASN A 8 11.89 -6.04 4.81
CA ASN A 8 12.86 -5.17 5.47
C ASN A 8 12.40 -4.83 6.90
N VAL A 9 13.24 -5.13 7.89
CA VAL A 9 12.92 -4.95 9.32
C VAL A 9 12.64 -3.49 9.69
N GLU A 10 13.36 -2.52 9.12
CA GLU A 10 13.16 -1.10 9.41
C GLU A 10 11.83 -0.58 8.82
N VAL A 11 11.47 -1.07 7.63
CA VAL A 11 10.17 -0.80 7.04
C VAL A 11 9.05 -1.39 7.90
N ALA A 12 9.19 -2.65 8.31
CA ALA A 12 8.22 -3.33 9.15
C ALA A 12 8.02 -2.61 10.50
N LYS A 13 9.10 -2.10 11.09
CA LYS A 13 9.04 -1.33 12.34
C LYS A 13 8.13 -0.11 12.22
N VAL A 14 8.32 0.72 11.19
CA VAL A 14 7.48 1.90 11.00
C VAL A 14 6.04 1.55 10.66
N LEU A 15 5.83 0.52 9.83
CA LEU A 15 4.49 0.04 9.53
C LEU A 15 3.75 -0.41 10.80
N ASN A 16 4.42 -1.12 11.69
CA ASN A 16 3.85 -1.60 12.95
C ASN A 16 3.59 -0.47 13.97
N GLU A 17 4.42 0.57 13.97
CA GLU A 17 4.27 1.71 14.88
C GLU A 17 3.19 2.70 14.41
N SER A 18 3.04 2.89 13.10
CA SER A 18 2.23 3.98 12.53
C SER A 18 0.94 3.54 11.85
N PHE A 19 0.80 2.27 11.47
CA PHE A 19 -0.32 1.79 10.67
C PHE A 19 -0.89 0.47 11.15
N VAL A 20 -2.16 0.21 10.83
CA VAL A 20 -2.73 -1.14 10.86
C VAL A 20 -2.51 -1.77 9.49
N SER A 21 -1.49 -2.60 9.37
CA SER A 21 -1.16 -3.27 8.11
C SER A 21 -2.04 -4.49 7.89
N ILE A 22 -2.75 -4.54 6.76
CA ILE A 22 -3.64 -5.64 6.37
C ILE A 22 -3.09 -6.29 5.11
N LYS A 23 -2.75 -7.58 5.19
CA LYS A 23 -2.37 -8.38 4.02
C LYS A 23 -3.61 -9.08 3.46
N MET A 24 -3.89 -8.87 2.19
CA MET A 24 -5.07 -9.41 1.51
C MET A 24 -4.65 -10.24 0.29
N ASP A 25 -5.35 -11.34 0.09
CA ASP A 25 -5.21 -12.22 -1.08
C ASP A 25 -6.40 -12.00 -2.03
N ARG A 26 -6.10 -11.56 -3.26
CA ARG A 26 -7.10 -11.24 -4.29
C ARG A 26 -7.91 -12.44 -4.74
N GLU A 27 -7.34 -13.64 -4.67
CA GLU A 27 -8.03 -14.86 -5.10
C GLU A 27 -9.09 -15.26 -4.08
N GLN A 28 -8.92 -14.83 -2.82
CA GLN A 28 -9.89 -15.03 -1.74
C GLN A 28 -10.91 -13.89 -1.65
N TYR A 29 -10.50 -12.65 -1.96
CA TYR A 29 -11.33 -11.44 -1.84
C TYR A 29 -11.31 -10.59 -3.12
N PRO A 30 -11.80 -11.11 -4.26
CA PRO A 30 -11.74 -10.41 -5.55
C PRO A 30 -12.61 -9.15 -5.58
N ASP A 31 -13.68 -9.12 -4.80
CA ASP A 31 -14.59 -7.98 -4.63
C ASP A 31 -13.91 -6.80 -3.94
N ILE A 32 -13.16 -7.07 -2.87
CA ILE A 32 -12.39 -6.06 -2.15
C ILE A 32 -11.25 -5.53 -3.01
N ASP A 33 -10.61 -6.42 -3.78
CA ASP A 33 -9.58 -6.01 -4.75
C ASP A 33 -10.12 -5.00 -5.77
N GLU A 34 -11.24 -5.30 -6.42
CA GLU A 34 -11.81 -4.44 -7.46
C GLU A 34 -12.10 -3.02 -6.95
N ILE A 35 -12.63 -2.91 -5.72
CA ILE A 35 -12.91 -1.63 -5.07
C ILE A 35 -11.63 -0.81 -4.93
N TYR A 36 -10.54 -1.42 -4.43
CA TYR A 36 -9.30 -0.71 -4.21
C TYR A 36 -8.49 -0.49 -5.50
N MET A 37 -8.58 -1.37 -6.49
CA MET A 37 -8.02 -1.15 -7.83
C MET A 37 -8.68 0.06 -8.49
N THR A 38 -10.00 0.21 -8.33
CA THR A 38 -10.73 1.39 -8.80
C THR A 38 -10.22 2.65 -8.09
N GLY A 39 -10.06 2.61 -6.77
CA GLY A 39 -9.48 3.71 -6.00
C GLY A 39 -8.08 4.10 -6.47
N LEU A 40 -7.20 3.11 -6.70
CA LEU A 40 -5.86 3.31 -7.23
C LEU A 40 -5.89 4.01 -8.60
N GLN A 41 -6.72 3.54 -9.53
CA GLN A 41 -6.84 4.14 -10.86
C GLN A 41 -7.34 5.59 -10.79
N LEU A 42 -8.27 5.89 -9.89
CA LEU A 42 -8.77 7.25 -9.68
C LEU A 42 -7.70 8.18 -9.09
N ILE A 43 -6.87 7.67 -8.16
CA ILE A 43 -5.83 8.46 -7.47
C ILE A 43 -4.59 8.66 -8.36
N SER A 44 -4.14 7.61 -9.05
CA SER A 44 -2.84 7.57 -9.73
C SER A 44 -2.93 7.61 -11.27
N GLY A 45 -4.14 7.45 -11.84
CA GLY A 45 -4.36 7.39 -13.28
C GLY A 45 -3.96 6.07 -13.95
N HIS A 46 -3.40 5.12 -13.20
CA HIS A 46 -3.05 3.78 -13.67
C HIS A 46 -3.36 2.73 -12.60
N GLY A 47 -3.31 1.45 -12.97
CA GLY A 47 -3.58 0.34 -12.06
C GLY A 47 -2.51 -0.75 -12.17
N GLY A 48 -2.56 -1.72 -11.26
CA GLY A 48 -1.69 -2.89 -11.33
C GLY A 48 -1.33 -3.47 -9.97
N TRP A 49 -0.57 -4.56 -10.03
CA TRP A 49 -0.11 -5.32 -8.87
C TRP A 49 1.42 -5.34 -8.79
N PRO A 50 2.02 -5.48 -7.59
CA PRO A 50 1.37 -5.47 -6.28
C PRO A 50 0.73 -4.12 -5.98
N MET A 51 -0.39 -4.11 -5.28
CA MET A 51 -1.17 -2.92 -4.97
C MET A 51 -1.07 -2.59 -3.48
N SER A 52 -0.81 -1.34 -3.14
CA SER A 52 -0.77 -0.83 -1.78
C SER A 52 -1.67 0.39 -1.63
N ASN A 53 -2.66 0.30 -0.73
CA ASN A 53 -3.62 1.36 -0.45
C ASN A 53 -3.50 1.82 1.01
N PHE A 54 -3.44 3.13 1.21
CA PHE A 54 -3.52 3.77 2.52
C PHE A 54 -4.91 4.35 2.68
N LEU A 55 -5.57 3.91 3.75
CA LEU A 55 -6.99 4.12 3.98
C LEU A 55 -7.23 5.00 5.19
N LEU A 56 -8.30 5.78 5.14
CA LEU A 56 -8.89 6.39 6.32
C LEU A 56 -9.57 5.30 7.19
N PRO A 57 -9.85 5.56 8.49
CA PRO A 57 -10.51 4.58 9.37
C PRO A 57 -11.88 4.08 8.88
N ASN A 58 -12.52 4.79 7.93
CA ASN A 58 -13.77 4.39 7.30
C ASN A 58 -13.58 3.56 6.01
N GLY A 59 -12.36 3.11 5.71
CA GLY A 59 -12.03 2.28 4.56
C GLY A 59 -11.85 3.03 3.24
N LYS A 60 -11.97 4.36 3.21
CA LYS A 60 -11.77 5.13 1.97
C LYS A 60 -10.28 5.32 1.68
N PRO A 61 -9.79 5.01 0.46
CA PRO A 61 -8.40 5.27 0.09
C PRO A 61 -8.16 6.76 -0.05
N PHE A 62 -7.08 7.26 0.53
CA PHE A 62 -6.59 8.63 0.33
C PHE A 62 -5.25 8.68 -0.38
N PHE A 63 -4.51 7.57 -0.38
CA PHE A 63 -3.28 7.40 -1.13
C PHE A 63 -3.17 5.94 -1.59
N ALA A 64 -2.72 5.73 -2.81
CA ALA A 64 -2.58 4.39 -3.39
C ALA A 64 -1.46 4.40 -4.43
N ALA A 65 -0.71 3.30 -4.49
CA ALA A 65 0.23 3.05 -5.57
C ALA A 65 0.32 1.56 -5.88
N THR A 66 0.98 1.25 -6.99
CA THR A 66 1.39 -0.12 -7.31
C THR A 66 2.65 -0.48 -6.50
N TYR A 67 3.77 -0.75 -7.17
CA TYR A 67 5.02 -1.07 -6.51
C TYR A 67 5.69 0.18 -5.94
N PHE A 68 6.05 0.12 -4.66
CA PHE A 68 6.98 1.09 -4.05
C PHE A 68 8.40 0.53 -4.08
N PRO A 69 9.32 1.10 -4.89
CA PRO A 69 10.74 0.85 -4.72
C PRO A 69 11.15 1.21 -3.30
N ARG A 70 11.96 0.37 -2.63
CA ARG A 70 12.36 0.54 -1.22
C ARG A 70 12.73 1.99 -0.88
N GLN A 71 13.56 2.64 -1.69
CA GLN A 71 14.00 4.03 -1.48
C GLN A 71 12.83 5.04 -1.46
N ASN A 72 11.81 4.83 -2.29
CA ASN A 72 10.64 5.69 -2.35
C ASN A 72 9.70 5.42 -1.16
N PHE A 73 9.59 4.16 -0.72
CA PHE A 73 8.80 3.81 0.46
C PHE A 73 9.39 4.41 1.74
N PHE A 74 10.72 4.34 1.89
CA PHE A 74 11.42 5.03 2.99
C PHE A 74 11.20 6.54 2.93
N LYS A 75 11.29 7.18 1.76
CA LYS A 75 10.97 8.60 1.66
C LYS A 75 9.53 8.91 2.05
N LEU A 76 8.55 8.10 1.63
CA LEU A 76 7.14 8.30 1.98
C LEU A 76 6.90 8.21 3.50
N LEU A 77 7.58 7.27 4.17
CA LEU A 77 7.39 7.00 5.59
C LEU A 77 8.22 7.91 6.52
N PHE A 78 9.39 8.38 6.05
CA PHE A 78 10.38 9.06 6.88
C PHE A 78 10.77 10.45 6.36
N SER A 79 10.08 11.01 5.36
CA SER A 79 10.33 12.40 4.98
C SER A 79 9.82 13.33 6.07
N ASP A 80 10.74 13.91 6.83
CA ASP A 80 10.50 15.17 7.53
C ASP A 80 10.14 16.23 6.47
N PHE A 81 8.97 16.87 6.65
CA PHE A 81 8.59 18.06 5.87
C PHE A 81 9.48 19.25 6.21
#